data_AF-A0A1F9FXA7-F1
#
_entry.id   AF-A0A1F9FXA7-F1
#
_cell.length_a   1.000
_cell.length_b   1.000
_cell.length_c   1.000
_cell.angle_alpha   90.00
_cell.angle_beta   90.00
_cell.angle_gamma   90.00
#
_symmetry.space_group_name_H-M   'P 1'
#
loop_
_entity.id
_entity.type
_entity.pdbx_description
1 polymer ?
#
loop_
_entity_poly.entity_id
_entity_poly.type
_entity_poly.pdbx_seq_one_letter_code
_entity_poly.pdbx_strand_id
1 'polypeptide(L)'
;MYDALKRHLQRQLAEIRGSGLYKAERVLASPQQARIEVSRGPQVLNFCANNYLGLANHPAVIQAAHEALERWGYGLSSVRFICGTQEIHKELERALSDFLGTEETVLYSSCFDANGGLFESLLEEQDAVISDQLNHASIIDGIRLCKAQRLRYAANDMADLESKLREARSARFRLVVTDGVFSMDGTVANLPALCDLADRYDALVMVDDSHAVGVLGERGRGTHEYRKVMGRVDILTGTLGKALGGASGGYASGRRE
;
A
#
# COMPACT_ATOMS: atom_id res chain seq x y z
N MET A 1 15.27 30.27 20.79
CA MET A 1 15.19 29.04 19.96
C MET A 1 13.90 28.97 19.16
N TYR A 2 12.72 29.06 19.81
CA TYR A 2 11.43 29.08 19.11
C TYR A 2 11.35 30.16 18.01
N ASP A 3 11.74 31.41 18.30
CA ASP A 3 11.70 32.48 17.29
C ASP A 3 12.62 32.22 16.08
N ALA A 4 13.74 31.53 16.30
CA ALA A 4 14.64 31.15 15.23
C ALA A 4 14.01 30.06 14.34
N LEU A 5 13.39 29.04 14.94
CA LEU A 5 12.63 28.02 14.23
C LEU A 5 11.45 28.62 13.47
N LYS A 6 10.65 29.49 14.10
CA LYS A 6 9.54 30.19 13.44
C LYS A 6 10.00 30.95 12.20
N ARG A 7 11.09 31.74 12.31
CA ARG A 7 11.67 32.45 11.16
C ARG A 7 12.17 31.50 10.07
N HIS A 8 12.77 30.38 10.44
CA HIS A 8 13.21 29.36 9.50
C HIS A 8 12.03 28.76 8.72
N LEU A 9 10.97 28.32 9.43
CA LEU A 9 9.76 27.76 8.82
C LEU A 9 9.05 28.77 7.92
N GLN A 10 8.98 30.05 8.31
CA GLN A 10 8.41 31.11 7.49
C GLN A 10 9.19 31.31 6.18
N ARG A 11 10.54 31.27 6.23
CA ARG A 11 11.37 31.35 5.02
C ARG A 11 11.15 30.15 4.11
N GLN A 12 11.15 28.93 4.65
CA GLN A 12 10.88 27.72 3.87
C GLN A 12 9.50 27.77 3.21
N LEU A 13 8.46 28.20 3.94
CA LEU A 13 7.12 28.36 3.37
C LEU A 13 7.08 29.42 2.26
N ALA A 14 7.81 30.54 2.42
CA ALA A 14 7.90 31.56 1.39
C ALA A 14 8.61 31.02 0.13
N GLU A 15 9.67 30.24 0.29
CA GLU A 15 10.39 29.57 -0.81
C GLU A 15 9.50 28.55 -1.53
N ILE A 16 8.76 27.70 -0.80
CA ILE A 16 7.81 26.73 -1.37
C ILE A 16 6.70 27.45 -2.16
N ARG A 17 6.22 28.59 -1.65
CA ARG A 17 5.23 29.42 -2.36
C ARG A 17 5.83 30.09 -3.60
N GLY A 18 7.01 30.68 -3.47
CA GLY A 18 7.70 31.38 -4.56
C GLY A 18 8.11 30.46 -5.71
N SER A 19 8.32 29.16 -5.42
CA SER A 19 8.63 28.12 -6.41
C SER A 19 7.40 27.41 -6.99
N GLY A 20 6.18 27.77 -6.56
CA GLY A 20 4.95 27.13 -7.04
C GLY A 20 4.72 25.70 -6.52
N LEU A 21 5.49 25.25 -5.53
CA LEU A 21 5.38 23.91 -4.94
C LEU A 21 4.39 23.84 -3.78
N TYR A 22 3.81 24.98 -3.37
CA TYR A 22 2.80 25.03 -2.32
C TYR A 22 1.50 24.38 -2.80
N LYS A 23 1.10 23.28 -2.14
CA LYS A 23 -0.16 22.58 -2.41
C LYS A 23 -1.27 23.16 -1.54
N ALA A 24 -2.24 23.84 -2.14
CA ALA A 24 -3.44 24.30 -1.45
C ALA A 24 -4.56 23.25 -1.54
N GLU A 25 -5.30 23.07 -0.45
CA GLU A 25 -6.42 22.13 -0.39
C GLU A 25 -7.68 22.76 -0.98
N ARG A 26 -8.42 21.96 -1.76
CA ARG A 26 -9.77 22.31 -2.24
C ARG A 26 -10.77 21.53 -1.41
N VAL A 27 -11.62 22.24 -0.67
CA VAL A 27 -12.59 21.64 0.25
C VAL A 27 -13.77 21.09 -0.53
N LEU A 28 -14.07 19.80 -0.36
CA LEU A 28 -15.28 19.19 -0.94
C LEU A 28 -16.48 19.39 -0.01
N ALA A 29 -17.66 19.60 -0.57
CA ALA A 29 -18.91 19.81 0.14
C ALA A 29 -19.96 18.70 -0.11
N SER A 30 -19.59 17.66 -0.86
CA SER A 30 -20.43 16.49 -1.15
C SER A 30 -19.69 15.19 -0.84
N PRO A 31 -20.39 14.04 -0.77
CA PRO A 31 -19.74 12.73 -0.77
C PRO A 31 -18.82 12.50 -1.99
N GLN A 32 -17.90 11.54 -1.87
CA GLN A 32 -16.99 11.16 -2.94
C GLN A 32 -17.72 10.39 -4.04
N GLN A 33 -17.70 10.90 -5.27
CA GLN A 33 -18.32 10.29 -6.45
C GLN A 33 -17.81 10.97 -7.73
N ALA A 34 -18.35 10.59 -8.90
CA ALA A 34 -17.94 11.19 -10.17
C ALA A 34 -18.25 12.69 -10.27
N ARG A 35 -19.40 13.14 -9.74
CA ARG A 35 -19.81 14.56 -9.68
C ARG A 35 -19.75 15.07 -8.24
N ILE A 36 -18.82 15.99 -7.96
CA ILE A 36 -18.57 16.52 -6.62
C ILE A 36 -18.85 18.01 -6.55
N GLU A 37 -19.16 18.49 -5.35
CA GLU A 37 -19.28 19.91 -5.05
C GLU A 37 -18.01 20.40 -4.34
N VAL A 38 -17.44 21.50 -4.83
CA VAL A 38 -16.32 22.18 -4.17
C VAL A 38 -16.88 23.36 -3.38
N SER A 39 -16.46 23.52 -2.13
CA SER A 39 -16.91 24.62 -1.26
C SER A 39 -16.69 25.96 -1.95
N ARG A 40 -17.77 26.76 -2.06
CA ARG A 40 -17.79 28.06 -2.75
C ARG A 40 -17.42 27.98 -4.25
N GLY A 41 -17.54 26.80 -4.87
CA GLY A 41 -17.28 26.56 -6.28
C GLY A 41 -18.45 25.85 -6.98
N PRO A 42 -18.34 25.61 -8.30
CA PRO A 42 -19.34 24.87 -9.04
C PRO A 42 -19.26 23.36 -8.73
N GLN A 43 -20.31 22.63 -9.11
CA GLN A 43 -20.23 21.18 -9.25
C GLN A 43 -19.28 20.83 -10.40
N VAL A 44 -18.39 19.85 -10.19
CA VAL A 44 -17.37 19.42 -11.15
C VAL A 44 -17.31 17.90 -11.28
N LEU A 45 -16.69 17.43 -12.36
CA LEU A 45 -16.33 16.02 -12.51
C LEU A 45 -14.98 15.74 -11.83
N ASN A 46 -14.92 14.69 -11.01
CA ASN A 46 -13.70 14.29 -10.31
C ASN A 46 -12.94 13.21 -11.10
N PHE A 47 -11.78 13.58 -11.65
CA PHE A 47 -10.88 12.68 -12.38
C PHE A 47 -9.57 12.40 -11.62
N CYS A 48 -9.50 12.72 -10.33
CA CYS A 48 -8.28 12.52 -9.52
C CYS A 48 -8.56 11.87 -8.16
N ALA A 49 -9.57 10.99 -8.09
CA ALA A 49 -9.82 10.14 -6.93
C ALA A 49 -9.34 8.71 -7.16
N ASN A 50 -8.98 8.02 -6.07
CA ASN A 50 -8.69 6.59 -6.08
C ASN A 50 -9.97 5.72 -5.95
N ASN A 51 -11.15 6.30 -6.23
CA ASN A 51 -12.44 5.64 -6.13
C ASN A 51 -12.75 4.86 -7.42
N TYR A 52 -11.88 3.91 -7.78
CA TYR A 52 -11.86 3.24 -9.08
C TYR A 52 -13.19 2.55 -9.44
N LEU A 53 -13.84 1.96 -8.45
CA LEU A 53 -15.09 1.19 -8.61
C LEU A 53 -16.34 1.97 -8.19
N GLY A 54 -16.21 3.24 -7.78
CA GLY A 54 -17.34 4.04 -7.32
C GLY A 54 -17.90 3.63 -5.95
N LEU A 55 -17.14 2.89 -5.14
CA LEU A 55 -17.63 2.32 -3.87
C LEU A 55 -17.65 3.30 -2.69
N ALA A 56 -16.93 4.43 -2.78
CA ALA A 56 -16.79 5.38 -1.67
C ALA A 56 -18.10 6.01 -1.15
N ASN A 57 -19.16 5.98 -1.94
CA ASN A 57 -20.50 6.43 -1.54
C ASN A 57 -21.57 5.42 -1.98
N HIS A 58 -21.22 4.13 -2.09
CA HIS A 58 -22.15 3.12 -2.56
C HIS A 58 -23.17 2.77 -1.46
N PRO A 59 -24.49 2.74 -1.74
CA PRO A 59 -25.52 2.55 -0.71
C PRO A 59 -25.35 1.29 0.13
N ALA A 60 -24.96 0.17 -0.49
CA ALA A 60 -24.72 -1.08 0.25
C ALA A 60 -23.52 -1.01 1.21
N VAL A 61 -22.47 -0.24 0.88
CA VAL A 61 -21.30 -0.06 1.74
C VAL A 61 -21.67 0.82 2.94
N ILE A 62 -22.44 1.88 2.70
CA ILE A 62 -22.97 2.76 3.75
C ILE A 62 -23.87 1.98 4.70
N GLN A 63 -24.78 1.17 4.16
CA GLN A 63 -25.68 0.34 4.97
C GLN A 63 -24.90 -0.65 5.84
N ALA A 64 -23.90 -1.35 5.29
CA ALA A 64 -23.04 -2.25 6.05
C ALA A 64 -22.29 -1.51 7.17
N ALA A 65 -21.85 -0.28 6.94
CA ALA A 65 -21.22 0.54 7.98
C ALA A 65 -22.19 0.91 9.11
N HIS A 66 -23.45 1.26 8.80
CA HIS A 66 -24.47 1.52 9.81
C HIS A 66 -24.76 0.28 10.67
N GLU A 67 -24.92 -0.88 10.05
CA GLU A 67 -25.14 -2.15 10.76
C GLU A 67 -23.96 -2.52 11.64
N ALA A 68 -22.73 -2.29 11.15
CA ALA A 68 -21.52 -2.53 11.93
C ALA A 68 -21.44 -1.61 13.16
N LEU A 69 -21.80 -0.32 13.03
CA LEU A 69 -21.82 0.61 14.16
C LEU A 69 -22.80 0.19 15.26
N GLU A 70 -23.99 -0.28 14.87
CA GLU A 70 -25.00 -0.75 15.83
C GLU A 70 -24.56 -2.05 16.53
N ARG A 71 -23.96 -2.99 15.77
CA ARG A 71 -23.58 -4.30 16.30
C ARG A 71 -22.27 -4.29 17.10
N TRP A 72 -21.25 -3.58 16.61
CA TRP A 72 -19.87 -3.67 17.11
C TRP A 72 -19.44 -2.42 17.90
N GLY A 73 -20.22 -1.35 17.84
CA GLY A 73 -19.89 -0.05 18.42
C GLY A 73 -19.00 0.81 17.52
N TYR A 74 -18.72 2.03 17.98
CA TYR A 74 -17.97 3.02 17.19
C TYR A 74 -16.47 2.71 17.07
N GLY A 75 -15.85 2.19 18.12
CA GLY A 75 -14.40 1.94 18.15
C GLY A 75 -13.98 1.13 19.37
N LEU A 76 -12.76 0.59 19.30
CA LEU A 76 -12.26 -0.40 20.27
C LEU A 76 -11.39 0.17 21.37
N SER A 77 -10.80 1.36 21.17
CA SER A 77 -9.89 2.00 22.13
C SER A 77 -8.75 1.08 22.63
N SER A 78 -8.29 0.14 21.79
CA SER A 78 -7.32 -0.89 22.16
C SER A 78 -6.62 -1.47 20.93
N VAL A 79 -5.42 -2.00 21.13
CA VAL A 79 -4.70 -2.78 20.12
C VAL A 79 -5.21 -4.21 20.05
N ARG A 80 -4.91 -4.90 18.94
CA ARG A 80 -5.42 -6.24 18.62
C ARG A 80 -5.27 -7.25 19.75
N PHE A 81 -4.09 -7.34 20.37
CA PHE A 81 -3.77 -8.40 21.33
C PHE A 81 -4.33 -8.20 22.74
N ILE A 82 -4.76 -6.98 23.10
CA ILE A 82 -5.29 -6.69 24.46
C ILE A 82 -6.79 -6.93 24.49
N CYS A 83 -7.55 -6.06 23.82
CA CYS A 83 -9.00 -6.18 23.70
C CYS A 83 -9.54 -5.53 22.41
N GLY A 84 -8.67 -5.34 21.41
CA GLY A 84 -9.02 -4.73 20.12
C GLY A 84 -9.32 -5.74 19.00
N THR A 85 -9.59 -7.01 19.31
CA THR A 85 -9.97 -7.99 18.29
C THR A 85 -11.42 -8.42 18.50
N GLN A 86 -12.30 -8.00 17.60
CA GLN A 86 -13.66 -8.54 17.45
C GLN A 86 -13.70 -9.61 16.36
N GLU A 87 -14.75 -10.41 16.35
CA GLU A 87 -15.00 -11.46 15.35
C GLU A 87 -14.92 -10.91 13.91
N ILE A 88 -15.50 -9.73 13.65
CA ILE A 88 -15.48 -9.07 12.33
C ILE A 88 -14.06 -8.80 11.81
N HIS A 89 -13.07 -8.63 12.69
CA HIS A 89 -11.67 -8.48 12.25
C HIS A 89 -11.14 -9.79 11.67
N LYS A 90 -11.39 -10.92 12.36
CA LYS A 90 -10.97 -12.24 11.88
C LYS A 90 -11.77 -12.67 10.65
N GLU A 91 -13.05 -12.28 10.55
CA GLU A 91 -13.86 -12.48 9.34
C GLU A 91 -13.28 -11.73 8.14
N LEU A 92 -12.93 -10.45 8.32
CA LEU A 92 -12.31 -9.65 7.25
C LEU A 92 -10.95 -10.22 6.84
N GLU A 93 -10.11 -10.65 7.79
CA GLU A 93 -8.83 -11.29 7.49
C GLU A 93 -9.00 -12.56 6.64
N ARG A 94 -9.94 -13.43 7.02
CA ARG A 94 -10.25 -14.64 6.23
C ARG A 94 -10.79 -14.31 4.84
N ALA A 95 -11.72 -13.35 4.74
CA ALA A 95 -12.29 -12.93 3.47
C ALA A 95 -11.21 -12.35 2.53
N LEU A 96 -10.25 -11.59 3.07
CA LEU A 96 -9.11 -11.09 2.32
C LEU A 96 -8.19 -12.22 1.86
N SER A 97 -7.86 -13.18 2.72
CA SER A 97 -7.07 -14.36 2.34
C SER A 97 -7.73 -15.17 1.22
N ASP A 98 -9.02 -15.47 1.35
CA ASP A 98 -9.80 -16.19 0.34
C ASP A 98 -9.86 -15.41 -1.00
N PHE A 99 -10.01 -14.09 -0.91
CA PHE A 99 -10.04 -13.21 -2.08
C PHE A 99 -8.69 -13.20 -2.80
N LEU A 100 -7.60 -12.97 -2.07
CA LEU A 100 -6.24 -12.82 -2.62
C LEU A 100 -5.61 -14.15 -3.02
N GLY A 101 -6.10 -15.27 -2.49
CA GLY A 101 -5.54 -16.60 -2.70
C GLY A 101 -4.29 -16.86 -1.86
N THR A 102 -4.28 -16.37 -0.62
CA THR A 102 -3.20 -16.52 0.37
C THR A 102 -3.68 -17.31 1.59
N GLU A 103 -2.78 -17.64 2.53
CA GLU A 103 -3.13 -18.46 3.69
C GLU A 103 -3.71 -17.65 4.84
N GLU A 104 -3.07 -16.53 5.21
CA GLU A 104 -3.49 -15.64 6.30
C GLU A 104 -3.27 -14.17 5.95
N THR A 105 -4.00 -13.31 6.65
CA THR A 105 -3.97 -11.86 6.49
C THR A 105 -3.97 -11.21 7.86
N VAL A 106 -3.16 -10.15 8.02
CA VAL A 106 -3.16 -9.29 9.19
C VAL A 106 -3.59 -7.88 8.81
N LEU A 107 -4.50 -7.29 9.61
CA LEU A 107 -5.02 -5.94 9.38
C LEU A 107 -4.14 -4.86 10.01
N TYR A 108 -4.05 -3.73 9.30
CA TYR A 108 -3.45 -2.48 9.73
C TYR A 108 -4.45 -1.32 9.52
N SER A 109 -4.21 -0.20 10.19
CA SER A 109 -4.98 1.05 9.99
C SER A 109 -4.85 1.64 8.58
N SER A 110 -3.74 1.35 7.90
CA SER A 110 -3.48 1.78 6.53
C SER A 110 -2.45 0.86 5.86
N CYS A 111 -2.37 0.88 4.53
CA CYS A 111 -1.26 0.20 3.83
C CYS A 111 0.09 0.91 4.07
N PHE A 112 0.05 2.18 4.49
CA PHE A 112 1.25 2.88 4.93
C PHE A 112 1.86 2.19 6.16
N ASP A 113 1.03 1.91 7.17
CA ASP A 113 1.43 1.18 8.38
C ASP A 113 1.77 -0.28 8.07
N ALA A 114 1.02 -0.94 7.18
CA ALA A 114 1.30 -2.31 6.77
C ALA A 114 2.71 -2.45 6.19
N ASN A 115 3.10 -1.57 5.27
CA ASN A 115 4.47 -1.55 4.73
C ASN A 115 5.50 -1.12 5.79
N GLY A 116 5.16 -0.13 6.62
CA GLY A 116 6.04 0.39 7.67
C GLY A 116 6.47 -0.68 8.68
N GLY A 117 5.51 -1.50 9.15
CA GLY A 117 5.76 -2.56 10.14
C GLY A 117 6.22 -3.90 9.56
N LEU A 118 6.38 -4.01 8.23
CA LEU A 118 6.67 -5.29 7.57
C LEU A 118 8.15 -5.66 7.69
N PHE A 119 9.04 -4.80 7.18
CA PHE A 119 10.43 -5.18 6.91
C PHE A 119 11.25 -5.44 8.17
N GLU A 120 11.13 -4.58 9.19
CA GLU A 120 11.87 -4.75 10.45
C GLU A 120 11.42 -5.97 11.26
N SER A 121 10.18 -6.43 11.05
CA SER A 121 9.62 -7.60 11.72
C SER A 121 10.11 -8.91 11.12
N LEU A 122 10.54 -8.90 9.86
CA LEU A 122 10.88 -10.11 9.09
C LEU A 122 12.38 -10.26 8.80
N LEU A 123 13.11 -9.14 8.71
CA LEU A 123 14.49 -9.13 8.22
C LEU A 123 15.43 -8.43 9.21
N GLU A 124 16.65 -8.94 9.28
CA GLU A 124 17.72 -8.47 10.16
C GLU A 124 18.93 -7.96 9.35
N GLU A 125 20.03 -7.63 10.03
CA GLU A 125 21.24 -7.03 9.45
C GLU A 125 21.96 -7.93 8.41
N GLN A 126 21.81 -9.25 8.55
CA GLN A 126 22.38 -10.26 7.65
C GLN A 126 21.54 -10.51 6.38
N ASP A 127 20.39 -9.84 6.25
CA ASP A 127 19.46 -10.00 5.14
C ASP A 127 19.55 -8.81 4.16
N ALA A 128 18.85 -8.89 3.03
CA ALA A 128 18.83 -7.83 2.01
C ALA A 128 17.43 -7.56 1.47
N VAL A 129 17.12 -6.28 1.26
CA VAL A 129 15.93 -5.80 0.54
C VAL A 129 16.35 -5.15 -0.77
N ILE A 130 15.76 -5.63 -1.87
CA ILE A 130 16.00 -5.15 -3.23
C ILE A 130 14.73 -4.44 -3.73
N SER A 131 14.76 -3.11 -3.78
CA SER A 131 13.59 -2.25 -4.02
C SER A 131 13.63 -1.60 -5.40
N ASP A 132 12.47 -1.57 -6.08
CA ASP A 132 12.29 -0.72 -7.26
C ASP A 132 12.51 0.75 -6.90
N GLN A 133 13.06 1.52 -7.84
CA GLN A 133 13.32 2.94 -7.69
C GLN A 133 12.05 3.79 -7.50
N LEU A 134 10.91 3.39 -8.08
CA LEU A 134 9.65 4.13 -8.04
C LEU A 134 8.68 3.63 -6.96
N ASN A 135 9.11 2.73 -6.09
CA ASN A 135 8.30 2.24 -4.99
C ASN A 135 7.69 3.37 -4.16
N HIS A 136 6.48 3.13 -3.68
CA HIS A 136 5.75 4.08 -2.86
C HIS A 136 6.51 4.45 -1.58
N ALA A 137 6.29 5.68 -1.10
CA ALA A 137 7.00 6.21 0.08
C ALA A 137 6.87 5.33 1.33
N SER A 138 5.73 4.65 1.51
CA SER A 138 5.53 3.72 2.65
C SER A 138 6.48 2.53 2.63
N ILE A 139 6.77 1.98 1.45
CA ILE A 139 7.76 0.91 1.28
C ILE A 139 9.14 1.45 1.65
N ILE A 140 9.50 2.61 1.09
CA ILE A 140 10.79 3.25 1.35
C ILE A 140 10.98 3.51 2.85
N ASP A 141 9.97 4.04 3.53
CA ASP A 141 10.04 4.32 4.97
C ASP A 141 10.08 3.04 5.82
N GLY A 142 9.34 1.99 5.46
CA GLY A 142 9.45 0.68 6.12
C GLY A 142 10.85 0.06 5.97
N ILE A 143 11.43 0.12 4.77
CA ILE A 143 12.81 -0.32 4.52
C ILE A 143 13.82 0.48 5.35
N ARG A 144 13.57 1.78 5.60
CA ARG A 144 14.46 2.63 6.40
C ARG A 144 14.46 2.27 7.89
N LEU A 145 13.41 1.62 8.39
CA LEU A 145 13.35 1.10 9.76
C LEU A 145 14.09 -0.24 9.90
N CYS A 146 14.12 -1.04 8.82
CA CYS A 146 14.82 -2.32 8.77
C CYS A 146 16.35 -2.17 8.73
N LYS A 147 17.05 -3.14 9.34
CA LYS A 147 18.53 -3.21 9.37
C LYS A 147 19.14 -3.88 8.14
N ALA A 148 18.34 -4.57 7.34
CA ALA A 148 18.80 -5.30 6.15
C ALA A 148 19.58 -4.40 5.19
N GLN A 149 20.50 -5.00 4.42
CA GLN A 149 21.17 -4.32 3.32
C GLN A 149 20.12 -3.80 2.33
N ARG A 150 20.22 -2.53 1.94
CA ARG A 150 19.26 -1.88 1.04
C ARG A 150 19.88 -1.73 -0.34
N LEU A 151 19.30 -2.39 -1.32
CA LEU A 151 19.70 -2.30 -2.72
C LEU A 151 18.52 -1.73 -3.51
N ARG A 152 18.82 -0.82 -4.43
CA ARG A 152 17.82 -0.21 -5.30
C ARG A 152 18.15 -0.53 -6.75
N TYR A 153 17.16 -0.99 -7.51
CA TYR A 153 17.28 -1.20 -8.95
C TYR A 153 16.45 -0.16 -9.72
N ALA A 154 16.85 0.14 -10.96
CA ALA A 154 16.14 1.07 -11.83
C ALA A 154 14.70 0.62 -12.12
N ALA A 155 13.81 1.59 -12.30
CA ALA A 155 12.37 1.34 -12.40
C ALA A 155 12.01 0.29 -13.46
N ASN A 156 11.39 -0.83 -13.02
CA ASN A 156 10.99 -1.94 -13.87
C ASN A 156 12.13 -2.55 -14.74
N ASP A 157 13.40 -2.36 -14.33
CA ASP A 157 14.59 -2.87 -15.03
C ASP A 157 15.03 -4.22 -14.46
N MET A 158 14.74 -5.29 -15.19
CA MET A 158 15.07 -6.66 -14.77
C MET A 158 16.56 -6.98 -14.85
N ALA A 159 17.33 -6.28 -15.69
CA ALA A 159 18.77 -6.49 -15.78
C ALA A 159 19.49 -5.86 -14.57
N ASP A 160 19.05 -4.68 -14.14
CA ASP A 160 19.57 -4.05 -12.93
C ASP A 160 19.09 -4.80 -11.67
N LEU A 161 17.83 -5.28 -11.64
CA LEU A 161 17.36 -6.20 -10.58
C LEU A 161 18.26 -7.44 -10.47
N GLU A 162 18.57 -8.09 -11.59
CA GLU A 162 19.47 -9.26 -11.59
C GLU A 162 20.87 -8.92 -11.06
N SER A 163 21.38 -7.73 -11.42
CA SER A 163 22.65 -7.22 -10.88
C SER A 163 22.59 -7.06 -9.36
N LYS A 164 21.50 -6.52 -8.81
CA LYS A 164 21.29 -6.37 -7.36
C LYS A 164 21.12 -7.69 -6.64
N LEU A 165 20.46 -8.66 -7.25
CA LEU A 165 20.36 -10.02 -6.71
C LEU A 165 21.75 -10.69 -6.62
N ARG A 166 22.61 -10.51 -7.63
CA ARG A 166 24.01 -10.99 -7.58
C ARG A 166 24.86 -10.27 -6.53
N GLU A 167 24.61 -8.97 -6.32
CA GLU A 167 25.23 -8.16 -5.28
C GLU A 167 24.84 -8.69 -3.88
N ALA A 168 23.57 -9.04 -3.70
CA ALA A 168 22.99 -9.55 -2.44
C ALA A 168 23.28 -11.03 -2.15
N ARG A 169 24.06 -11.74 -2.98
CA ARG A 169 24.21 -13.21 -2.90
C ARG A 169 24.71 -13.75 -1.56
N SER A 170 25.39 -12.92 -0.75
CA SER A 170 25.88 -13.29 0.58
C SER A 170 24.86 -13.05 1.70
N ALA A 171 23.74 -12.40 1.41
CA ALA A 171 22.68 -12.19 2.38
C ALA A 171 21.96 -13.51 2.69
N ARG A 172 21.65 -13.72 3.98
CA ARG A 172 20.94 -14.90 4.47
C ARG A 172 19.58 -15.02 3.79
N PHE A 173 18.75 -13.98 3.90
CA PHE A 173 17.50 -13.85 3.17
C PHE A 173 17.52 -12.63 2.23
N ARG A 174 16.81 -12.75 1.11
CA ARG A 174 16.68 -11.73 0.07
C ARG A 174 15.20 -11.49 -0.19
N LEU A 175 14.76 -10.24 -0.08
CA LEU A 175 13.39 -9.84 -0.40
C LEU A 175 13.40 -8.83 -1.54
N VAL A 176 12.80 -9.19 -2.67
CA VAL A 176 12.51 -8.26 -3.76
C VAL A 176 11.17 -7.59 -3.50
N VAL A 177 11.13 -6.27 -3.56
CA VAL A 177 9.92 -5.48 -3.31
C VAL A 177 9.61 -4.52 -4.45
N THR A 178 8.36 -4.51 -4.88
CA THR A 178 7.84 -3.61 -5.93
C THR A 178 6.41 -3.16 -5.61
N ASP A 179 6.03 -1.95 -6.03
CA ASP A 179 4.63 -1.65 -6.31
C ASP A 179 4.14 -2.60 -7.41
N GLY A 180 2.90 -3.08 -7.32
CA GLY A 180 2.24 -3.80 -8.42
C GLY A 180 1.87 -2.86 -9.56
N VAL A 181 1.34 -1.68 -9.22
CA VAL A 181 1.05 -0.58 -10.16
C VAL A 181 1.64 0.72 -9.62
N PHE A 182 2.54 1.32 -10.39
CA PHE A 182 3.22 2.55 -10.02
C PHE A 182 2.26 3.74 -10.09
N SER A 183 1.98 4.34 -8.93
CA SER A 183 0.90 5.33 -8.74
C SER A 183 0.96 6.58 -9.63
N MET A 184 2.17 7.03 -9.99
CA MET A 184 2.38 8.31 -10.66
C MET A 184 2.36 8.20 -12.20
N ASP A 185 2.58 7.01 -12.76
CA ASP A 185 2.64 6.79 -14.21
C ASP A 185 1.66 5.72 -14.72
N GLY A 186 1.06 4.92 -13.83
CA GLY A 186 0.10 3.88 -14.17
C GLY A 186 0.73 2.61 -14.76
N THR A 187 2.06 2.45 -14.67
CA THR A 187 2.77 1.27 -15.17
C THR A 187 2.50 0.07 -14.27
N VAL A 188 2.23 -1.08 -14.87
CA VAL A 188 2.07 -2.36 -14.14
C VAL A 188 3.42 -3.09 -14.13
N ALA A 189 3.91 -3.47 -12.96
CA ALA A 189 5.19 -4.17 -12.80
C ALA A 189 5.28 -5.46 -13.64
N ASN A 190 6.48 -5.77 -14.11
CA ASN A 190 6.77 -7.01 -14.83
C ASN A 190 6.96 -8.19 -13.86
N LEU A 191 5.90 -8.54 -13.14
CA LEU A 191 5.95 -9.60 -12.13
C LEU A 191 6.40 -10.98 -12.66
N PRO A 192 6.09 -11.41 -13.90
CA PRO A 192 6.58 -12.69 -14.40
C PRO A 192 8.11 -12.77 -14.42
N ALA A 193 8.77 -11.76 -15.01
CA ALA A 193 10.23 -11.73 -15.07
C ALA A 193 10.87 -11.52 -13.69
N LEU A 194 10.23 -10.73 -12.83
CA LEU A 194 10.66 -10.54 -11.44
C LEU A 194 10.59 -11.84 -10.65
N CYS A 195 9.49 -12.59 -10.74
CA CYS A 195 9.36 -13.89 -10.08
C CYS A 195 10.36 -14.91 -10.65
N ASP A 196 10.60 -14.91 -11.97
CA ASP A 196 11.62 -15.78 -12.58
C ASP A 196 13.04 -15.46 -12.09
N LEU A 197 13.31 -14.20 -11.75
CA LEU A 197 14.56 -13.80 -11.10
C LEU A 197 14.58 -14.21 -9.63
N ALA A 198 13.49 -14.00 -8.91
CA ALA A 198 13.37 -14.39 -7.51
C ALA A 198 13.61 -15.90 -7.33
N ASP A 199 12.99 -16.74 -8.15
CA ASP A 199 13.19 -18.19 -8.14
C ASP A 199 14.65 -18.58 -8.45
N ARG A 200 15.27 -17.96 -9.48
CA ARG A 200 16.66 -18.24 -9.86
C ARG A 200 17.68 -17.86 -8.78
N TYR A 201 17.37 -16.83 -8.02
CA TYR A 201 18.25 -16.27 -6.99
C TYR A 201 17.75 -16.57 -5.58
N ASP A 202 16.81 -17.51 -5.39
CA ASP A 202 16.26 -17.95 -4.10
C ASP A 202 15.78 -16.78 -3.20
N ALA A 203 15.12 -15.79 -3.80
CA ALA A 203 14.62 -14.60 -3.11
C ALA A 203 13.11 -14.65 -2.94
N LEU A 204 12.62 -14.02 -1.87
CA LEU A 204 11.21 -13.77 -1.62
C LEU A 204 10.72 -12.60 -2.49
N VAL A 205 9.41 -12.57 -2.76
CA VAL A 205 8.75 -11.48 -3.50
C VAL A 205 7.66 -10.84 -2.64
N MET A 206 7.74 -9.53 -2.49
CA MET A 206 6.68 -8.72 -1.91
C MET A 206 6.14 -7.70 -2.93
N VAL A 207 4.81 -7.59 -3.01
CA VAL A 207 4.11 -6.66 -3.89
C VAL A 207 3.14 -5.79 -3.10
N ASP A 208 3.25 -4.47 -3.23
CA ASP A 208 2.19 -3.54 -2.80
C ASP A 208 1.18 -3.38 -3.93
N ASP A 209 0.00 -3.95 -3.74
CA ASP A 209 -1.06 -4.01 -4.73
C ASP A 209 -2.18 -2.99 -4.49
N SER A 210 -1.89 -1.92 -3.74
CA SER A 210 -2.86 -0.89 -3.39
C SER A 210 -3.58 -0.28 -4.60
N HIS A 211 -2.90 -0.12 -5.74
CA HIS A 211 -3.46 0.44 -6.97
C HIS A 211 -4.04 -0.62 -7.93
N ALA A 212 -4.11 -1.88 -7.52
CA ALA A 212 -4.54 -2.99 -8.37
C ALA A 212 -5.66 -3.84 -7.75
N VAL A 213 -5.62 -4.08 -6.44
CA VAL A 213 -6.61 -4.90 -5.75
C VAL A 213 -8.02 -4.34 -5.96
N GLY A 214 -8.96 -5.22 -6.28
CA GLY A 214 -10.33 -4.92 -6.69
C GLY A 214 -10.50 -4.55 -8.17
N VAL A 215 -9.43 -4.24 -8.90
CA VAL A 215 -9.50 -3.70 -10.27
C VAL A 215 -8.83 -4.60 -11.30
N LEU A 216 -7.60 -5.04 -11.06
CA LEU A 216 -6.82 -5.82 -12.01
C LEU A 216 -6.98 -7.33 -11.81
N GLY A 217 -6.93 -8.06 -12.91
CA GLY A 217 -7.19 -9.51 -12.95
C GLY A 217 -8.66 -9.82 -13.23
N GLU A 218 -8.94 -11.03 -13.72
CA GLU A 218 -10.30 -11.44 -14.11
C GLU A 218 -11.29 -11.37 -12.93
N ARG A 219 -10.82 -11.63 -11.71
CA ARG A 219 -11.60 -11.57 -10.48
C ARG A 219 -11.26 -10.35 -9.63
N GLY A 220 -10.48 -9.41 -10.17
CA GLY A 220 -10.03 -8.21 -9.46
C GLY A 220 -9.03 -8.50 -8.35
N ARG A 221 -8.35 -9.65 -8.33
CA ARG A 221 -7.50 -10.03 -7.18
C ARG A 221 -6.26 -9.14 -7.06
N GLY A 222 -5.79 -8.57 -8.17
CA GLY A 222 -4.61 -7.72 -8.20
C GLY A 222 -3.66 -8.05 -9.34
N THR A 223 -2.44 -7.53 -9.25
CA THR A 223 -1.42 -7.72 -10.29
C THR A 223 -0.91 -9.15 -10.37
N HIS A 224 -0.88 -9.90 -9.26
CA HIS A 224 -0.48 -11.30 -9.27
C HIS A 224 -1.43 -12.19 -10.07
N GLU A 225 -2.74 -11.91 -10.05
CA GLU A 225 -3.71 -12.54 -10.96
C GLU A 225 -3.53 -12.04 -12.39
N TYR A 226 -3.51 -10.72 -12.60
CA TYR A 226 -3.38 -10.11 -13.93
C TYR A 226 -2.14 -10.58 -14.69
N ARG A 227 -1.01 -10.74 -13.98
CA ARG A 227 0.26 -11.20 -14.52
C ARG A 227 0.43 -12.72 -14.48
N LYS A 228 -0.56 -13.48 -14.01
CA LYS A 228 -0.54 -14.95 -13.94
C LYS A 228 0.62 -15.52 -13.11
N VAL A 229 0.90 -14.87 -11.97
CA VAL A 229 1.94 -15.27 -11.00
C VAL A 229 1.37 -15.53 -9.60
N MET A 230 0.06 -15.76 -9.48
CA MET A 230 -0.54 -16.18 -8.20
C MET A 230 0.21 -17.39 -7.63
N GLY A 231 0.51 -17.35 -6.33
CA GLY A 231 1.32 -18.36 -5.64
C GLY A 231 2.84 -18.19 -5.75
N ARG A 232 3.33 -17.24 -6.55
CA ARG A 232 4.77 -16.89 -6.66
C ARG A 232 5.13 -15.58 -5.95
N VAL A 233 4.16 -14.89 -5.38
CA VAL A 233 4.35 -13.70 -4.54
C VAL A 233 4.15 -14.13 -3.08
N ASP A 234 5.19 -13.98 -2.26
CA ASP A 234 5.18 -14.43 -0.87
C ASP A 234 4.38 -13.51 0.05
N ILE A 235 4.42 -12.19 -0.22
CA ILE A 235 3.75 -11.18 0.60
C ILE A 235 3.03 -10.18 -0.28
N LEU A 236 1.75 -9.98 -0.02
CA LEU A 236 0.92 -8.93 -0.61
C LEU A 236 0.58 -7.91 0.46
N THR A 237 0.90 -6.64 0.21
CA THR A 237 0.27 -5.54 0.95
C THR A 237 -0.78 -4.87 0.08
N GLY A 238 -1.78 -4.28 0.72
CA GLY A 238 -2.85 -3.58 0.01
C GLY A 238 -3.68 -2.69 0.92
N THR A 239 -4.57 -1.93 0.31
CA THR A 239 -5.37 -0.91 1.01
C THR A 239 -6.86 -1.07 0.79
N LEU A 240 -7.62 -0.73 1.83
CA LEU A 240 -9.07 -0.54 1.77
C LEU A 240 -9.45 0.93 1.49
N GLY A 241 -8.45 1.82 1.40
CA GLY A 241 -8.62 3.25 1.11
C GLY A 241 -8.67 3.62 -0.38
N LYS A 242 -8.80 2.65 -1.29
CA LYS A 242 -8.87 2.88 -2.76
C LYS A 242 -10.07 2.18 -3.38
N ALA A 243 -9.86 1.17 -4.23
CA ALA A 243 -10.94 0.46 -4.93
C ALA A 243 -11.94 -0.19 -3.97
N LEU A 244 -11.43 -0.74 -2.86
CA LEU A 244 -12.19 -1.48 -1.86
C LEU A 244 -12.88 -0.56 -0.83
N GLY A 245 -13.60 0.45 -1.30
CA GLY A 245 -14.46 1.29 -0.47
C GLY A 245 -13.92 2.69 -0.19
N GLY A 246 -12.62 2.91 -0.07
CA GLY A 246 -12.08 4.28 0.01
C GLY A 246 -12.16 4.95 1.38
N ALA A 247 -12.48 4.20 2.44
CA ALA A 247 -12.55 4.71 3.81
C ALA A 247 -11.15 4.74 4.46
N SER A 248 -10.72 3.63 5.06
CA SER A 248 -9.40 3.46 5.67
C SER A 248 -9.09 1.97 5.83
N GLY A 249 -7.88 1.63 6.23
CA GLY A 249 -7.44 0.25 6.41
C GLY A 249 -6.37 -0.18 5.41
N GLY A 250 -5.54 -1.11 5.84
CA GLY A 250 -4.62 -1.85 5.01
C GLY A 250 -4.37 -3.23 5.58
N TYR A 251 -3.57 -4.02 4.89
CA TYR A 251 -3.26 -5.37 5.30
C TYR A 251 -1.91 -5.82 4.75
N ALA A 252 -1.36 -6.85 5.38
CA ALA A 252 -0.35 -7.73 4.79
C ALA A 252 -0.94 -9.16 4.74
N SER A 253 -0.72 -9.86 3.65
CA SER A 253 -1.30 -11.19 3.40
C SER A 253 -0.25 -12.10 2.74
N GLY A 254 -0.20 -13.37 3.16
CA GLY A 254 0.85 -14.29 2.75
C GLY A 254 0.66 -15.68 3.32
N ARG A 255 1.78 -16.34 3.67
CA ARG A 255 1.80 -17.65 4.36
C ARG A 255 1.39 -17.50 5.83
N ARG A 256 1.09 -18.62 6.48
CA ARG A 256 0.59 -18.62 7.87
C ARG A 256 1.66 -18.31 8.93
N GLU A 257 2.89 -18.82 8.77
CA GLU A 257 4.00 -18.60 9.72
C GLU A 257 4.41 -17.13 9.88
#